data_AF-A0A4P1RNB3-F1
#
_entry.id   AF-A0A4P1RNB3-F1
#
_cell.length_a   1.000
_cell.length_b   1.000
_cell.length_c   1.000
_cell.angle_alpha   90.00
_cell.angle_beta   90.00
_cell.angle_gamma   90.00
#
_symmetry.space_group_name_H-M   'P 1'
#
loop_
_entity.id
_entity.type
_entity.pdbx_description
1 polymer ?
#
loop_
_entity_poly.entity_id
_entity_poly.type
_entity_poly.pdbx_seq_one_letter_code
_entity_poly.pdbx_strand_id
1 'polypeptide(L)'
;MAIIDSDKTLICMRSACNFMASLARQRGRFMFINTNPLYDEIFNLMTSKVGSYSHSTNALWRTGGFLTNSYSPKKFRSRNKKLCFGPSQPPDCIFILDTDRKSSVINEAHKLQIPVVSFVDSSIPLDVYNRIAYPVPANPSVQFVYLFCNLVTKTLMLEKNNIKDHQSLPKVETRKIEANKRKNDLAKVDVTVVPYANLAPLPEDIEETKKLLDKLVVLKFNGALGRDMGLERPKSEVDIYNGLTLLDLIINQIETINSKYGCNVPFFVFNKDDSHDNTSKVLEKYSKSSIDIHTLKQGEVPELKLLGAHFSKEEVHPFDNGDIFRSLISGGTLDLLLSQGKEYVLVMTSDNVATIIDPNILNHLMTNDIEYCMEVTPSHSFNLILTTMKFKLQEIARNQDKQLKDNFKLIDTSNMWVSLRAIKRLVDSDSLNHKKPSVSKLFENVIGVNVPESRYLPLDATSDLFILQSDLYACREGVLTRNPARTNPLNPVIDLGPEFDKVGDFQSRFRSIPSIIGLDSLMVRGDVWFGANITLKGQVTIAAKPGLKLEIPDGVVIDNKVRFLGEVLKSFKCSVGSGIMVIIGITRYSCLIITFCLFYRRSMTLQTFEEDEWLWKPLRFVLSKYMTVEAFEFSEY
;
A
#
# COMPACT_ATOMS: atom_id res chain seq x y z
N MET A 1 -13.10 34.75 -1.44
CA MET A 1 -13.85 33.61 -0.86
C MET A 1 -13.12 32.36 -1.33
N ALA A 2 -12.53 31.57 -0.42
CA ALA A 2 -11.83 30.34 -0.81
C ALA A 2 -12.87 29.29 -1.25
N ILE A 3 -12.65 28.66 -2.41
CA ILE A 3 -13.46 27.51 -2.85
C ILE A 3 -12.99 26.31 -2.02
N ILE A 4 -13.90 25.73 -1.23
CA ILE A 4 -13.61 24.58 -0.37
C ILE A 4 -14.24 23.34 -0.96
N ASP A 5 -13.41 22.32 -1.13
CA ASP A 5 -13.80 20.99 -1.60
C ASP A 5 -14.38 20.18 -0.42
N SER A 6 -15.71 20.02 -0.41
CA SER A 6 -16.42 19.32 0.66
C SER A 6 -16.05 17.84 0.78
N ASP A 7 -15.67 17.20 -0.33
CA ASP A 7 -15.27 15.79 -0.33
C ASP A 7 -13.92 15.63 0.34
N LYS A 8 -12.97 16.53 0.04
CA LYS A 8 -11.69 16.60 0.77
C LYS A 8 -11.89 16.92 2.24
N THR A 9 -12.76 17.87 2.58
CA THR A 9 -13.09 18.16 3.98
C THR A 9 -13.59 16.91 4.70
N LEU A 10 -14.49 16.13 4.09
CA LEU A 10 -15.03 14.91 4.68
C LEU A 10 -13.96 13.83 4.89
N ILE A 11 -13.07 13.61 3.92
CA ILE A 11 -11.96 12.66 4.01
C ILE A 11 -11.02 13.06 5.16
N CYS A 12 -10.62 14.33 5.21
CA CYS A 12 -9.75 14.84 6.28
C CYS A 12 -10.42 14.78 7.66
N MET A 13 -11.72 15.07 7.77
CA MET A 13 -12.48 14.93 9.02
C MET A 13 -12.50 13.47 9.51
N ARG A 14 -12.73 12.50 8.61
CA ARG A 14 -12.70 11.07 8.96
C ARG A 14 -11.32 10.64 9.42
N SER A 15 -10.27 11.06 8.71
CA SER A 15 -8.88 10.79 9.08
C SER A 15 -8.55 11.33 10.48
N ALA A 16 -8.90 12.60 10.76
CA ALA A 16 -8.73 13.23 12.07
C ALA A 16 -9.51 12.49 13.18
N CYS A 17 -10.77 12.11 12.93
CA CYS A 17 -11.57 11.36 13.89
C CYS A 17 -11.01 9.96 14.17
N ASN A 18 -10.57 9.22 13.14
CA ASN A 18 -9.97 7.90 13.27
C ASN A 18 -8.67 7.94 14.09
N PHE A 19 -7.83 8.95 13.83
CA PHE A 19 -6.62 9.21 14.60
C PHE A 19 -6.93 9.46 16.08
N MET A 20 -7.84 10.39 16.37
CA MET A 20 -8.22 10.68 17.75
C MET A 20 -8.90 9.49 18.44
N ALA A 21 -9.68 8.68 17.72
CA ALA A 21 -10.25 7.44 18.24
C ALA A 21 -9.15 6.44 18.64
N SER A 22 -8.12 6.28 17.81
CA SER A 22 -6.97 5.42 18.08
C SER A 22 -6.23 5.85 19.36
N LEU A 23 -5.97 7.15 19.50
CA LEU A 23 -5.38 7.70 20.72
C LEU A 23 -6.30 7.49 21.94
N ALA A 24 -7.62 7.60 21.78
CA ALA A 24 -8.56 7.40 22.87
C ALA A 24 -8.54 5.97 23.40
N ARG A 25 -8.43 4.97 22.50
CA ARG A 25 -8.23 3.55 22.87
C ARG A 25 -6.99 3.34 23.72
N GLN A 26 -5.94 4.11 23.47
CA GLN A 26 -4.68 4.07 24.21
C GLN A 26 -4.68 4.98 25.46
N ARG A 27 -5.84 5.51 25.88
CA ARG A 27 -5.98 6.47 26.99
C ARG A 27 -5.21 7.78 26.79
N GLY A 28 -5.07 8.21 25.53
CA GLY A 28 -4.47 9.47 25.15
C GLY A 28 -5.17 10.68 25.77
N ARG A 29 -4.38 11.73 26.03
CA ARG A 29 -4.81 13.01 26.61
C ARG A 29 -4.98 14.03 25.49
N PHE A 30 -6.22 14.47 25.31
CA PHE A 30 -6.59 15.45 24.30
C PHE A 30 -6.67 16.83 24.92
N MET A 31 -5.92 17.77 24.36
CA MET A 31 -6.05 19.19 24.71
C MET A 31 -6.81 19.94 23.61
N PHE A 32 -7.86 20.65 24.02
CA PHE A 32 -8.72 21.41 23.12
C PHE A 32 -8.41 22.90 23.30
N ILE A 33 -7.97 23.54 22.22
CA ILE A 33 -7.56 24.95 22.21
C ILE A 33 -8.54 25.73 21.34
N ASN A 34 -9.31 26.61 21.99
CA ASN A 34 -10.21 27.53 21.31
C ASN A 34 -9.69 28.97 21.41
N THR A 35 -9.42 29.56 20.26
CA THR A 35 -8.94 30.94 20.10
C THR A 35 -10.07 31.94 19.82
N ASN A 36 -11.25 31.48 19.40
CA ASN A 36 -12.39 32.33 19.04
C ASN A 36 -13.48 32.27 20.13
N PRO A 37 -13.78 33.38 20.83
CA PRO A 37 -14.79 33.41 21.88
C PRO A 37 -16.17 32.91 21.44
N LEU A 38 -16.51 33.02 20.15
CA LEU A 38 -17.77 32.52 19.58
C LEU A 38 -17.98 31.02 19.80
N TYR A 39 -16.91 30.23 19.96
CA TYR A 39 -16.98 28.77 20.11
C TYR A 39 -16.70 28.31 21.55
N ASP A 40 -16.54 29.22 22.52
CA ASP A 40 -16.15 28.87 23.89
C ASP A 40 -17.17 27.94 24.54
N GLU A 41 -18.47 28.18 24.34
CA GLU A 41 -19.53 27.31 24.89
C GLU A 41 -19.45 25.89 24.33
N ILE A 42 -19.24 25.74 23.02
CA ILE A 42 -19.09 24.45 22.34
C ILE A 42 -17.88 23.70 22.91
N PHE A 43 -16.76 24.38 23.10
CA PHE A 43 -15.54 23.80 23.64
C PHE A 43 -15.62 23.44 25.11
N ASN A 44 -16.38 24.21 25.89
CA ASN A 44 -16.64 23.93 27.29
C ASN A 44 -17.45 22.65 27.45
N LEU A 45 -18.50 22.49 26.62
CA LEU A 45 -19.30 21.26 26.57
C LEU A 45 -18.47 20.06 26.10
N MET A 46 -17.62 20.23 25.09
CA MET A 46 -16.72 19.18 24.60
C MET A 46 -15.70 18.76 25.67
N THR A 47 -14.99 19.72 26.26
CA THR A 47 -13.93 19.49 27.24
C THR A 47 -14.48 18.82 28.50
N SER A 48 -15.64 19.27 28.99
CA SER A 48 -16.30 18.69 30.17
C SER A 48 -16.75 17.25 29.94
N LYS A 49 -17.24 16.92 28.74
CA LYS A 49 -17.64 15.55 28.37
C LYS A 49 -16.44 14.63 28.20
N VAL A 50 -15.39 15.08 27.51
CA VAL A 50 -14.20 14.24 27.24
C VAL A 50 -13.39 14.02 28.52
N GLY A 51 -13.23 15.02 29.39
CA GLY A 51 -12.57 14.85 30.69
C GLY A 51 -11.05 14.64 30.65
N SER A 52 -10.37 15.01 29.57
CA SER A 52 -8.90 14.87 29.42
C SER A 52 -8.10 16.01 30.08
N TYR A 53 -8.62 17.23 30.10
CA TYR A 53 -8.08 18.39 30.83
C TYR A 53 -9.24 19.26 31.32
N SER A 54 -9.04 20.03 32.40
CA SER A 54 -10.03 21.01 32.84
C SER A 54 -10.08 22.21 31.88
N HIS A 55 -11.22 22.89 31.80
CA HIS A 55 -11.34 24.15 31.05
C HIS A 55 -10.25 25.16 31.43
N SER A 56 -9.97 25.29 32.74
CA SER A 56 -8.90 26.16 33.25
C SER A 56 -7.52 25.77 32.75
N THR A 57 -7.26 24.48 32.51
CA THR A 57 -5.97 23.99 31.96
C THR A 57 -5.91 24.25 30.45
N ASN A 58 -7.02 24.10 29.75
CA ASN A 58 -7.13 24.42 28.32
C ASN A 58 -7.09 25.92 28.03
N ALA A 59 -7.29 26.80 29.01
CA ALA A 59 -7.13 28.24 28.83
C ALA A 59 -5.69 28.74 29.03
N LEU A 60 -4.77 27.89 29.52
CA LEU A 60 -3.40 28.27 29.86
C LEU A 60 -2.52 28.55 28.63
N TRP A 61 -2.89 28.12 27.43
CA TRP A 61 -2.14 28.50 26.21
C TRP A 61 -2.11 30.03 25.99
N ARG A 62 -3.04 30.77 26.61
CA ARG A 62 -3.13 32.24 26.51
C ARG A 62 -1.96 32.96 27.22
N THR A 63 -1.15 32.28 28.03
CA THR A 63 -0.07 32.89 28.81
C THR A 63 1.32 32.85 28.16
N GLY A 64 1.48 32.19 27.00
CA GLY A 64 2.76 32.07 26.26
C GLY A 64 3.77 31.08 26.89
N GLY A 65 4.60 30.42 26.06
CA GLY A 65 5.61 29.44 26.52
C GLY A 65 5.00 28.19 27.15
N PHE A 66 3.96 27.66 26.53
CA PHE A 66 2.94 26.82 27.14
C PHE A 66 3.32 25.32 27.24
N LEU A 67 3.89 24.74 26.18
CA LEU A 67 4.29 23.32 26.14
C LEU A 67 5.79 23.13 26.37
N THR A 68 6.63 24.03 25.84
CA THR A 68 8.10 23.91 25.88
C THR A 68 8.71 24.21 27.23
N ASN A 69 7.93 24.75 28.17
CA ASN A 69 8.37 25.05 29.54
C ASN A 69 8.04 23.89 30.51
N SER A 70 8.21 22.64 30.06
CA SER A 70 7.82 21.43 30.80
C SER A 70 8.66 21.15 32.05
N TYR A 71 9.91 21.65 32.07
CA TYR A 71 10.90 21.42 33.13
C TYR A 71 10.99 22.53 34.19
N SER A 72 10.31 23.66 34.01
CA SER A 72 10.24 24.70 35.06
C SER A 72 9.24 24.30 36.14
N PRO A 73 9.42 24.68 37.42
CA PRO A 73 8.46 24.40 38.47
C PRO A 73 7.10 25.05 38.16
N LYS A 74 6.18 24.27 37.58
CA LYS A 74 4.85 24.70 37.12
C LYS A 74 3.85 25.03 38.23
N LYS A 75 4.30 25.14 39.49
CA LYS A 75 3.47 25.47 40.65
C LYS A 75 4.23 26.49 41.50
N PHE A 76 3.91 27.76 41.33
CA PHE A 76 4.30 28.77 42.31
C PHE A 76 3.24 28.79 43.41
N ARG A 77 3.62 28.42 44.64
CA ARG A 77 2.75 28.56 45.82
C ARG A 77 3.17 29.81 46.58
N SER A 78 2.31 30.81 46.58
CA SER A 78 2.30 31.88 47.59
C SER A 78 1.26 31.54 48.66
N ARG A 79 1.32 32.17 49.85
CA ARG A 79 0.42 31.91 50.99
C ARG A 79 -1.07 31.89 50.60
N ASN A 80 -1.48 32.66 49.58
CA ASN A 80 -2.88 32.77 49.12
C ASN A 80 -3.11 32.54 47.60
N LYS A 81 -2.11 32.14 46.80
CA LYS A 81 -2.28 31.94 45.34
C LYS A 81 -1.46 30.77 44.81
N LYS A 82 -2.09 29.96 43.96
CA LYS A 82 -1.50 28.86 43.19
C LYS A 82 -1.40 29.29 41.73
N LEU A 83 -0.20 29.57 41.23
CA LEU A 83 0.02 29.85 39.82
C LEU A 83 0.48 28.57 39.10
N CYS A 84 -0.25 28.15 38.07
CA CYS A 84 0.10 27.03 37.20
C CYS A 84 0.38 27.56 35.79
N PHE A 85 1.59 27.32 35.26
CA PHE A 85 2.03 27.85 33.95
C PHE A 85 1.88 26.86 32.78
N GLY A 86 1.27 25.69 32.99
CA GLY A 86 1.01 24.71 31.95
C GLY A 86 0.49 23.38 32.52
N PRO A 87 0.07 22.43 31.67
CA PRO A 87 -0.40 21.13 32.13
C PRO A 87 0.74 20.35 32.80
N SER A 88 0.42 19.57 33.84
CA SER A 88 1.40 18.75 34.58
C SER A 88 1.99 17.62 33.74
N GLN A 89 1.26 17.19 32.71
CA GLN A 89 1.73 16.23 31.74
C GLN A 89 1.39 16.73 30.33
N PRO A 90 2.26 16.51 29.32
CA PRO A 90 2.01 16.95 27.96
C PRO A 90 0.79 16.23 27.36
N PRO A 91 0.00 16.90 26.50
CA PRO A 91 -1.06 16.24 25.75
C PRO A 91 -0.47 15.30 24.70
N ASP A 92 -1.21 14.25 24.37
CA ASP A 92 -0.85 13.29 23.32
C ASP A 92 -1.42 13.73 21.96
N CYS A 93 -2.38 14.67 21.96
CA CYS A 93 -2.91 15.32 20.77
C CYS A 93 -3.48 16.70 21.13
N ILE A 94 -3.29 17.68 20.24
CA ILE A 94 -3.84 19.02 20.37
C ILE A 94 -4.85 19.27 19.24
N PHE A 95 -6.03 19.76 19.61
CA PHE A 95 -7.09 20.15 18.69
C PHE A 95 -7.24 21.68 18.70
N ILE A 96 -7.04 22.33 17.54
CA ILE A 96 -7.05 23.78 17.38
C ILE A 96 -8.08 24.16 16.31
N LEU A 97 -8.96 25.13 16.56
CA LEU A 97 -9.92 25.58 15.53
C LEU A 97 -9.36 26.62 14.57
N ASP A 98 -8.59 27.59 15.10
CA ASP A 98 -8.10 28.71 14.32
C ASP A 98 -6.59 28.82 14.51
N THR A 99 -5.91 28.55 13.40
CA THR A 99 -4.46 28.41 13.26
C THR A 99 -3.76 29.76 13.08
N ASP A 100 -4.45 30.76 12.52
CA ASP A 100 -3.82 32.00 12.03
C ASP A 100 -3.30 32.85 13.21
N ARG A 101 -4.05 32.90 14.31
CA ARG A 101 -3.72 33.78 15.44
C ARG A 101 -2.70 33.22 16.44
N LYS A 102 -2.27 31.94 16.33
CA LYS A 102 -1.40 31.28 17.34
C LYS A 102 -0.46 30.21 16.78
N SER A 103 0.30 30.55 15.75
CA SER A 103 1.44 29.76 15.25
C SER A 103 2.41 29.31 16.36
N SER A 104 2.53 30.05 17.47
CA SER A 104 3.36 29.67 18.62
C SER A 104 2.97 28.31 19.22
N VAL A 105 1.67 28.00 19.32
CA VAL A 105 1.20 26.73 19.88
C VAL A 105 1.55 25.57 18.94
N ILE A 106 1.36 25.79 17.63
CA ILE A 106 1.72 24.81 16.59
C ILE A 106 3.24 24.59 16.58
N ASN A 107 4.03 25.66 16.75
CA ASN A 107 5.48 25.60 16.80
C ASN A 107 6.00 24.88 18.05
N GLU A 108 5.40 25.14 19.20
CA GLU A 108 5.73 24.44 20.45
C GLU A 108 5.33 22.96 20.38
N ALA A 109 4.15 22.64 19.82
CA ALA A 109 3.69 21.27 19.61
C ALA A 109 4.63 20.51 18.65
N HIS A 110 5.01 21.13 17.54
CA HIS A 110 5.94 20.57 16.57
C HIS A 110 7.31 20.29 17.19
N LYS A 111 7.86 21.21 17.98
CA LYS A 111 9.12 20.99 18.72
C LYS A 111 9.07 19.79 19.67
N LEU A 112 7.88 19.51 20.23
CA LEU A 112 7.66 18.42 21.18
C LEU A 112 7.10 17.15 20.52
N GLN A 113 6.99 17.12 19.18
CA GLN A 113 6.43 16.01 18.42
C GLN A 113 5.00 15.66 18.86
N ILE A 114 4.21 16.65 19.27
CA ILE A 114 2.80 16.49 19.63
C ILE A 114 1.95 16.75 18.38
N PRO A 115 1.16 15.77 17.90
CA PRO A 115 0.35 15.93 16.70
C PRO A 115 -0.78 16.93 16.89
N VAL A 116 -0.97 17.79 15.88
CA VAL A 116 -1.99 18.84 15.85
C VAL A 116 -3.07 18.49 14.82
N VAL A 117 -4.32 18.49 15.28
CA VAL A 117 -5.52 18.43 14.44
C VAL A 117 -6.09 19.84 14.35
N SER A 118 -6.28 20.38 13.14
CA SER A 118 -6.78 21.75 13.01
C SER A 118 -7.51 22.04 11.72
N PHE A 119 -8.41 23.03 11.74
CA PHE A 119 -8.99 23.55 10.52
C PHE A 119 -7.99 24.40 9.75
N VAL A 120 -7.99 24.23 8.43
CA VAL A 120 -7.10 24.97 7.55
C VAL A 120 -7.84 25.66 6.41
N ASP A 121 -7.35 26.82 6.00
CA ASP A 121 -7.81 27.53 4.83
C ASP A 121 -6.62 28.05 4.00
N SER A 122 -6.91 28.73 2.90
CA SER A 122 -5.89 29.27 2.00
C SER A 122 -5.12 30.47 2.56
N SER A 123 -5.51 31.01 3.72
CA SER A 123 -4.84 32.15 4.35
C SER A 123 -3.66 31.74 5.25
N ILE A 124 -3.57 30.45 5.58
CA ILE A 124 -2.53 29.94 6.48
C ILE A 124 -1.16 29.90 5.80
N PRO A 125 -0.11 30.44 6.44
CA PRO A 125 1.27 30.30 5.97
C PRO A 125 1.69 28.83 5.79
N LEU A 126 2.36 28.51 4.68
CA LEU A 126 2.79 27.15 4.34
C LEU A 126 3.67 26.50 5.42
N ASP A 127 4.50 27.29 6.11
CA ASP A 127 5.37 26.80 7.18
C ASP A 127 4.59 26.36 8.43
N VAL A 128 3.43 26.97 8.69
CA VAL A 128 2.50 26.59 9.76
C VAL A 128 1.65 25.41 9.31
N TYR A 129 1.16 25.43 8.06
CA TYR A 129 0.39 24.34 7.46
C TYR A 129 1.15 23.00 7.53
N ASN A 130 2.43 22.99 7.15
CA ASN A 130 3.28 21.80 7.16
C ASN A 130 3.55 21.21 8.56
N ARG A 131 3.21 21.95 9.63
CA ARG A 131 3.37 21.50 11.02
C ARG A 131 2.07 20.91 11.61
N ILE A 132 0.97 20.95 10.86
CA ILE A 132 -0.32 20.38 11.27
C ILE A 132 -0.39 18.94 10.76
N ALA A 133 -0.49 17.98 11.68
CA ALA A 133 -0.50 16.55 11.34
C ALA A 133 -1.80 16.12 10.64
N TYR A 134 -2.93 16.68 11.06
CA TYR A 134 -4.25 16.39 10.49
C TYR A 134 -4.96 17.70 10.11
N PRO A 135 -4.63 18.29 8.94
CA PRO A 135 -5.27 19.49 8.45
C PRO A 135 -6.66 19.17 7.88
N VAL A 136 -7.68 19.88 8.36
CA VAL A 136 -9.06 19.75 7.89
C VAL A 136 -9.44 21.00 7.11
N PRO A 137 -9.46 20.96 5.76
CA PRO A 137 -9.74 22.14 4.96
C PRO A 137 -11.18 22.61 5.18
N ALA A 138 -11.37 23.77 5.81
CA ALA A 138 -12.68 24.30 6.15
C ALA A 138 -12.63 25.81 6.42
N ASN A 139 -13.70 26.51 6.04
CA ASN A 139 -14.01 27.87 6.50
C ASN A 139 -15.20 27.72 7.45
N PRO A 140 -14.95 27.52 8.75
CA PRO A 140 -15.91 26.88 9.63
C PRO A 140 -17.02 27.85 10.06
N SER A 141 -18.27 27.54 9.70
CA SER A 141 -19.45 28.16 10.32
C SER A 141 -19.66 27.63 11.75
N VAL A 142 -20.41 28.35 12.59
CA VAL A 142 -20.75 27.89 13.95
C VAL A 142 -21.40 26.49 13.93
N GLN A 143 -22.28 26.24 12.95
CA GLN A 143 -22.95 24.95 12.76
C GLN A 143 -21.95 23.84 12.43
N PHE A 144 -20.97 24.13 11.58
CA PHE A 144 -19.93 23.17 11.20
C PHE A 144 -18.99 22.86 12.36
N VAL A 145 -18.56 23.89 13.11
CA VAL A 145 -17.76 23.69 14.34
C VAL A 145 -18.51 22.81 15.33
N TYR A 146 -19.80 23.10 15.57
CA TYR A 146 -20.64 22.30 16.46
C TYR A 146 -20.72 20.84 15.99
N LEU A 147 -20.99 20.62 14.69
CA LEU A 147 -21.07 19.29 14.09
C LEU A 147 -19.79 18.50 14.33
N PHE A 148 -18.64 19.10 14.00
CA PHE A 148 -17.36 18.42 14.10
C PHE A 148 -16.96 18.16 15.56
N CYS A 149 -17.09 19.15 16.45
CA CYS A 149 -16.82 18.96 17.87
C CYS A 149 -17.74 17.89 18.48
N ASN A 150 -19.01 17.82 18.07
CA ASN A 150 -19.93 16.77 18.52
C ASN A 150 -19.53 15.39 17.98
N LEU A 151 -19.11 15.30 16.72
CA LEU A 151 -18.60 14.06 16.12
C LEU A 151 -17.37 13.54 16.88
N VAL A 152 -16.40 14.42 17.13
CA VAL A 152 -15.19 14.10 17.90
C VAL A 152 -15.56 13.68 19.33
N THR A 153 -16.45 14.43 20.00
CA THR A 153 -16.90 14.09 21.36
C THR A 153 -17.54 12.70 21.41
N LYS A 154 -18.46 12.39 20.49
CA LYS A 154 -19.11 11.07 20.41
C LYS A 154 -18.10 9.96 20.16
N THR A 155 -17.15 10.19 19.25
CA THR A 155 -16.09 9.24 18.92
C THR A 155 -15.23 8.93 20.15
N LEU A 156 -14.76 9.97 20.86
CA LEU A 156 -13.95 9.81 22.06
C LEU A 156 -14.71 9.14 23.21
N MET A 157 -16.01 9.44 23.37
CA MET A 157 -16.84 8.85 24.40
C MET A 157 -17.18 7.37 24.12
N LEU A 158 -17.44 7.02 22.86
CA LEU A 158 -17.66 5.64 22.43
C LEU A 158 -16.45 4.76 22.80
N GLU A 159 -15.24 5.22 22.45
CA GLU A 159 -14.02 4.49 22.75
C GLU A 159 -13.74 4.41 24.26
N LYS A 160 -14.05 5.46 25.02
CA LYS A 160 -13.94 5.44 26.49
C LYS A 160 -14.94 4.50 27.16
N ASN A 161 -16.14 4.36 26.62
CA ASN A 161 -17.16 3.45 27.14
C ASN A 161 -16.81 1.98 26.83
N ASN A 162 -16.31 1.70 25.62
CA ASN A 162 -15.81 0.36 25.25
C ASN A 162 -14.69 -0.11 26.22
N ILE A 163 -13.86 0.80 26.72
CA ILE A 163 -12.83 0.49 27.73
C ILE A 163 -13.45 0.17 29.11
N LYS A 164 -14.57 0.81 29.48
CA LYS A 164 -15.24 0.60 30.77
C LYS A 164 -16.04 -0.70 30.80
N ASP A 165 -16.72 -1.05 29.71
CA ASP A 165 -17.49 -2.30 29.62
C ASP A 165 -16.59 -3.55 29.72
N HIS A 166 -15.32 -3.45 29.34
CA HIS A 166 -14.32 -4.49 29.55
C HIS A 166 -13.79 -4.61 30.99
N GLN A 167 -14.14 -3.70 31.91
CA GLN A 167 -13.64 -3.69 33.30
C GLN A 167 -14.68 -4.08 34.37
N SER A 168 -15.96 -4.22 34.03
CA SER A 168 -17.04 -4.50 34.99
C SER A 168 -17.74 -5.85 34.77
N LEU A 169 -17.10 -6.97 35.14
CA LEU A 169 -17.78 -8.27 35.29
C LEU A 169 -17.23 -9.01 36.56
N PRO A 170 -18.08 -9.57 37.46
CA PRO A 170 -17.65 -10.28 38.67
C PRO A 170 -17.30 -11.76 38.41
N LYS A 171 -16.54 -12.37 39.34
CA LYS A 171 -16.06 -13.77 39.32
C LYS A 171 -17.13 -14.84 39.63
N VAL A 172 -16.86 -16.08 39.18
CA VAL A 172 -17.49 -17.41 39.47
C VAL A 172 -18.66 -17.74 38.50
N GLU A 173 -18.76 -18.85 37.75
CA GLU A 173 -18.09 -20.17 37.69
C GLU A 173 -18.15 -20.77 36.26
N THR A 174 -17.30 -21.77 36.05
CA THR A 174 -16.97 -22.60 34.89
C THR A 174 -18.07 -22.93 33.84
N ARG A 175 -17.81 -22.60 32.57
CA ARG A 175 -17.69 -23.52 31.39
C ARG A 175 -17.95 -22.78 30.07
N LYS A 176 -16.86 -22.39 29.39
CA LYS A 176 -16.63 -22.33 27.92
C LYS A 176 -15.39 -21.44 27.66
N ILE A 177 -14.23 -22.08 27.74
CA ILE A 177 -12.88 -21.58 27.46
C ILE A 177 -12.65 -21.93 25.96
N GLU A 178 -12.17 -21.08 25.03
CA GLU A 178 -10.72 -20.83 24.80
C GLU A 178 -10.37 -19.77 23.73
N ALA A 179 -11.28 -18.95 23.23
CA ALA A 179 -10.95 -18.05 22.10
C ALA A 179 -10.28 -16.70 22.50
N ASN A 180 -10.67 -16.08 23.62
CA ASN A 180 -10.37 -14.64 23.85
C ASN A 180 -9.25 -14.33 24.86
N LYS A 181 -8.43 -15.29 25.27
CA LYS A 181 -7.24 -15.02 26.11
C LYS A 181 -5.94 -14.80 25.31
N ARG A 182 -5.95 -15.03 23.99
CA ARG A 182 -4.72 -15.13 23.16
C ARG A 182 -4.23 -13.83 22.53
N LYS A 183 -4.98 -12.72 22.59
CA LYS A 183 -4.56 -11.43 21.99
C LYS A 183 -3.56 -10.62 22.83
N ASN A 184 -3.31 -10.96 24.10
CA ASN A 184 -2.50 -10.14 25.02
C ASN A 184 -1.02 -10.54 25.16
N ASP A 185 -0.58 -11.70 24.66
CA ASP A 185 0.81 -12.16 24.86
C ASP A 185 1.77 -11.82 23.70
N LEU A 186 1.27 -11.42 22.52
CA LEU A 186 2.10 -10.99 21.38
C LEU A 186 2.51 -9.50 21.45
N ALA A 187 2.02 -8.78 22.46
CA ALA A 187 2.08 -7.31 22.54
C ALA A 187 3.37 -6.73 23.15
N LYS A 188 4.38 -7.56 23.46
CA LYS A 188 5.61 -7.15 24.19
C LYS A 188 6.92 -7.57 23.52
N VAL A 189 6.91 -7.93 22.24
CA VAL A 189 8.14 -8.29 21.52
C VAL A 189 8.71 -7.07 20.82
N ASP A 190 9.87 -6.62 21.29
CA ASP A 190 10.67 -5.60 20.62
C ASP A 190 11.63 -6.28 19.62
N VAL A 191 11.61 -5.82 18.38
CA VAL A 191 12.51 -6.26 17.30
C VAL A 191 13.48 -5.12 16.99
N THR A 192 14.77 -5.43 16.99
CA THR A 192 15.81 -4.46 16.59
C THR A 192 15.91 -4.46 15.07
N VAL A 193 15.66 -3.32 14.43
CA VAL A 193 15.70 -3.17 12.98
C VAL A 193 16.98 -2.43 12.56
N VAL A 194 17.78 -3.09 11.73
CA VAL A 194 19.06 -2.61 11.20
C VAL A 194 18.85 -2.08 9.77
N PRO A 195 19.30 -0.85 9.44
CA PRO A 195 19.27 -0.36 8.07
C PRO A 195 20.13 -1.20 7.14
N TYR A 196 19.62 -1.56 5.95
CA TYR A 196 20.38 -2.31 4.95
C TYR A 196 21.72 -1.64 4.59
N ALA A 197 21.75 -0.30 4.53
CA ALA A 197 22.96 0.47 4.25
C ALA A 197 24.07 0.33 5.31
N ASN A 198 23.74 -0.15 6.51
CA ASN A 198 24.69 -0.34 7.61
C ASN A 198 25.23 -1.78 7.68
N LEU A 199 24.79 -2.67 6.77
CA LEU A 199 25.32 -4.03 6.72
C LEU A 199 26.76 -4.01 6.21
N ALA A 200 27.60 -4.90 6.75
CA ALA A 200 28.95 -5.07 6.28
C ALA A 200 28.93 -5.57 4.82
N PRO A 201 29.74 -4.99 3.92
CA PRO A 201 29.85 -5.50 2.57
C PRO A 201 30.38 -6.93 2.58
N LEU A 202 30.11 -7.66 1.51
CA LEU A 202 30.71 -8.97 1.30
C LEU A 202 32.24 -8.91 1.32
N PRO A 203 32.90 -9.99 1.76
CA PRO A 203 34.33 -10.13 1.59
C PRO A 203 34.73 -9.95 0.12
N GLU A 204 35.86 -9.28 -0.13
CA GLU A 204 36.39 -9.12 -1.49
C GLU A 204 36.86 -10.47 -2.08
N ASP A 205 37.21 -11.42 -1.21
CA ASP A 205 37.59 -12.77 -1.62
C ASP A 205 36.38 -13.60 -2.05
N ILE A 206 36.44 -14.09 -3.30
CA ILE A 206 35.43 -14.97 -3.89
C ILE A 206 35.33 -16.28 -3.11
N GLU A 207 36.45 -16.82 -2.60
CA GLU A 207 36.43 -18.10 -1.88
C GLU A 207 35.77 -17.96 -0.49
N GLU A 208 35.92 -16.80 0.18
CA GLU A 208 35.19 -16.50 1.41
C GLU A 208 33.69 -16.33 1.16
N THR A 209 33.33 -15.60 0.09
CA THR A 209 31.93 -15.44 -0.33
C THR A 209 31.30 -16.79 -0.71
N LYS A 210 32.05 -17.64 -1.39
CA LYS A 210 31.64 -19.01 -1.73
C LYS A 210 31.38 -19.84 -0.47
N LYS A 211 32.30 -19.86 0.51
CA LYS A 211 32.12 -20.56 1.79
C LYS A 211 30.88 -20.10 2.55
N LEU A 212 30.55 -18.82 2.45
CA LEU A 212 29.35 -18.24 3.05
C LEU A 212 28.09 -18.71 2.32
N LEU A 213 28.08 -18.66 0.99
CA LEU A 213 26.94 -19.10 0.16
C LEU A 213 26.73 -20.62 0.20
N ASP A 214 27.80 -21.40 0.33
CA ASP A 214 27.72 -22.85 0.51
C ASP A 214 26.98 -23.24 1.80
N LYS A 215 26.77 -22.32 2.74
CA LYS A 215 25.99 -22.55 3.95
C LYS A 215 24.52 -22.13 3.82
N LEU A 216 24.12 -21.55 2.69
CA LEU A 216 22.76 -21.08 2.43
C LEU A 216 21.89 -22.17 1.79
N VAL A 217 20.60 -22.13 2.12
CA VAL A 217 19.51 -22.84 1.46
C VAL A 217 18.42 -21.81 1.11
N VAL A 218 17.83 -21.92 -0.07
CA VAL A 218 16.70 -21.07 -0.48
C VAL A 218 15.43 -21.92 -0.51
N LEU A 219 14.36 -21.44 0.12
CA LEU A 219 13.08 -22.14 0.21
C LEU A 219 11.93 -21.20 -0.17
N LYS A 220 11.17 -21.55 -1.22
CA LYS A 220 9.92 -20.87 -1.59
C LYS A 220 8.72 -21.69 -1.10
N PHE A 221 7.92 -21.08 -0.24
CA PHE A 221 6.62 -21.62 0.15
C PHE A 221 5.58 -21.30 -0.92
N ASN A 222 4.95 -22.35 -1.44
CA ASN A 222 4.04 -22.32 -2.59
C ASN A 222 2.64 -22.81 -2.21
N GLY A 223 2.18 -22.48 -1.00
CA GLY A 223 0.86 -22.91 -0.50
C GLY A 223 -0.31 -21.99 -0.88
N ALA A 224 -0.05 -20.78 -1.37
CA ALA A 224 -1.08 -19.80 -1.72
C ALA A 224 -1.55 -20.00 -3.17
N LEU A 225 -2.78 -20.48 -3.33
CA LEU A 225 -3.43 -20.56 -4.64
C LEU A 225 -3.90 -19.17 -5.08
N GLY A 226 -3.72 -18.84 -6.37
CA GLY A 226 -4.15 -17.55 -6.94
C GLY A 226 -5.65 -17.44 -7.21
N ARG A 227 -6.50 -18.00 -6.34
CA ARG A 227 -7.97 -18.08 -6.55
C ARG A 227 -8.63 -16.71 -6.59
N ASP A 228 -8.08 -15.75 -5.84
CA ASP A 228 -8.47 -14.34 -5.90
C ASP A 228 -8.36 -13.81 -7.34
N MET A 229 -7.25 -14.11 -8.01
CA MET A 229 -6.99 -13.79 -9.42
C MET A 229 -7.56 -14.82 -10.41
N GLY A 230 -8.38 -15.77 -9.96
CA GLY A 230 -9.04 -16.76 -10.84
C GLY A 230 -8.17 -17.94 -11.27
N LEU A 231 -7.04 -18.17 -10.60
CA LEU A 231 -6.13 -19.27 -10.90
C LEU A 231 -6.45 -20.49 -10.05
N GLU A 232 -6.39 -21.67 -10.67
CA GLU A 232 -6.42 -22.96 -9.98
C GLU A 232 -5.01 -23.39 -9.52
N ARG A 233 -3.98 -22.74 -10.05
CA ARG A 233 -2.55 -22.98 -9.75
C ARG A 233 -1.98 -21.92 -8.78
N PRO A 234 -0.80 -22.18 -8.17
CA PRO A 234 -0.11 -21.20 -7.35
C PRO A 234 0.25 -19.93 -8.12
N LYS A 235 0.27 -18.78 -7.43
CA LYS A 235 0.63 -17.48 -8.05
C LYS A 235 2.08 -17.45 -8.55
N SER A 236 2.95 -18.28 -7.98
CA SER A 236 4.35 -18.39 -8.39
C SER A 236 4.55 -18.89 -9.83
N GLU A 237 3.52 -19.55 -10.40
CA GLU A 237 3.51 -20.08 -11.77
C GLU A 237 2.88 -19.09 -12.78
N VAL A 238 2.57 -17.87 -12.36
CA VAL A 238 2.05 -16.81 -13.25
C VAL A 238 3.19 -16.16 -13.99
N ASP A 239 3.00 -15.95 -15.29
CA ASP A 239 3.96 -15.24 -16.15
C ASP A 239 4.08 -13.78 -15.71
N ILE A 240 5.27 -13.40 -15.27
CA ILE A 240 5.57 -12.06 -14.76
C ILE A 240 6.24 -11.20 -15.82
N TYR A 241 7.25 -11.73 -16.51
CA TYR A 241 8.08 -10.94 -17.41
C TYR A 241 8.57 -11.78 -18.59
N ASN A 242 8.16 -11.43 -19.82
CA ASN A 242 8.57 -12.14 -21.05
C ASN A 242 8.42 -13.67 -20.98
N GLY A 243 7.33 -14.16 -20.36
CA GLY A 243 7.07 -15.60 -20.18
C GLY A 243 7.82 -16.26 -19.01
N LEU A 244 8.61 -15.50 -18.25
CA LEU A 244 9.23 -15.97 -17.00
C LEU A 244 8.24 -15.85 -15.85
N THR A 245 8.10 -16.94 -15.10
CA THR A 245 7.33 -17.01 -13.85
C THR A 245 8.15 -16.57 -12.64
N LEU A 246 7.52 -16.42 -11.47
CA LEU A 246 8.25 -16.10 -10.24
C LEU A 246 9.28 -17.17 -9.87
N LEU A 247 8.96 -18.45 -10.10
CA LEU A 247 9.91 -19.54 -9.88
C LEU A 247 11.12 -19.41 -10.81
N ASP A 248 10.90 -19.08 -12.08
CA ASP A 248 11.97 -18.92 -13.06
C ASP A 248 12.89 -17.74 -12.67
N LEU A 249 12.32 -16.66 -12.14
CA LEU A 249 13.10 -15.53 -11.62
C LEU A 249 14.01 -15.95 -10.46
N ILE A 250 13.50 -16.73 -9.50
CA ILE A 250 14.29 -17.22 -8.35
C ILE A 250 15.38 -18.19 -8.83
N ILE A 251 15.05 -19.12 -9.72
CA ILE A 251 15.99 -20.10 -10.27
C ILE A 251 17.13 -19.37 -11.02
N ASN A 252 16.81 -18.37 -11.86
CA ASN A 252 17.80 -17.58 -12.57
C ASN A 252 18.74 -16.81 -11.61
N GLN A 253 18.21 -16.30 -10.49
CA GLN A 253 19.04 -15.66 -9.46
C GLN A 253 20.02 -16.66 -8.83
N ILE A 254 19.55 -17.86 -8.48
CA ILE A 254 20.39 -18.93 -7.89
C ILE A 254 21.46 -19.38 -8.89
N GLU A 255 21.09 -19.56 -10.16
CA GLU A 255 22.02 -19.96 -11.23
C GLU A 255 23.14 -18.93 -11.40
N THR A 256 22.77 -17.65 -11.38
CA THR A 256 23.71 -16.53 -11.48
C THR A 256 24.66 -16.51 -10.28
N ILE A 257 24.14 -16.69 -9.06
CA ILE A 257 24.96 -16.74 -7.84
C ILE A 257 25.92 -17.93 -7.86
N ASN A 258 25.42 -19.12 -8.18
CA ASN A 258 26.23 -20.34 -8.26
C ASN A 258 27.32 -20.21 -9.34
N SER A 259 26.98 -19.68 -10.51
CA SER A 259 27.95 -19.46 -11.60
C SER A 259 28.98 -18.40 -11.26
N LYS A 260 28.58 -17.32 -10.58
CA LYS A 260 29.46 -16.21 -10.24
C LYS A 260 30.47 -16.55 -9.15
N TYR A 261 30.06 -17.29 -8.12
CA TYR A 261 30.90 -17.58 -6.96
C TYR A 261 31.38 -19.04 -6.88
N GLY A 262 30.93 -19.92 -7.78
CA GLY A 262 31.30 -21.34 -7.77
C GLY A 262 30.76 -22.09 -6.55
N CYS A 263 29.66 -21.62 -5.98
CA CYS A 263 28.96 -22.25 -4.85
C CYS A 263 27.82 -23.16 -5.33
N ASN A 264 27.27 -23.95 -4.41
CA ASN A 264 26.07 -24.75 -4.67
C ASN A 264 24.96 -24.44 -3.64
N VAL A 265 24.14 -23.45 -3.96
CA VAL A 265 22.94 -23.10 -3.18
C VAL A 265 21.77 -23.97 -3.66
N PRO A 266 21.24 -24.88 -2.82
CA PRO A 266 20.08 -25.69 -3.17
C PRO A 266 18.78 -24.88 -3.07
N PHE A 267 17.82 -25.22 -3.92
CA PHE A 267 16.52 -24.60 -3.99
C PHE A 267 15.41 -25.58 -3.60
N PHE A 268 14.62 -25.22 -2.60
CA PHE A 268 13.49 -26.01 -2.13
C PHE A 268 12.17 -25.32 -2.46
N VAL A 269 11.24 -26.07 -3.05
CA VAL A 269 9.87 -25.61 -3.27
C VAL A 269 8.93 -26.41 -2.39
N PHE A 270 8.26 -25.72 -1.47
CA PHE A 270 7.35 -26.35 -0.51
C PHE A 270 5.90 -26.17 -0.96
N ASN A 271 5.25 -27.27 -1.35
CA ASN A 271 3.91 -27.28 -1.92
C ASN A 271 2.86 -27.80 -0.92
N LYS A 272 1.64 -27.26 -1.00
CA LYS A 272 0.45 -27.80 -0.31
C LYS A 272 -0.25 -28.83 -1.22
N ASP A 273 -0.85 -29.86 -0.63
CA ASP A 273 -1.36 -31.10 -1.27
C ASP A 273 -1.87 -30.99 -2.72
N ASP A 274 -2.68 -29.99 -3.05
CA ASP A 274 -3.33 -29.83 -4.36
C ASP A 274 -2.42 -29.26 -5.47
N SER A 275 -1.20 -28.80 -5.15
CA SER A 275 -0.32 -28.05 -6.07
C SER A 275 0.94 -28.81 -6.52
N HIS A 276 1.29 -29.89 -5.82
CA HIS A 276 2.59 -30.56 -5.96
C HIS A 276 2.87 -31.08 -7.38
N ASP A 277 1.89 -31.74 -8.00
CA ASP A 277 2.07 -32.39 -9.30
C ASP A 277 2.22 -31.39 -10.45
N ASN A 278 1.56 -30.23 -10.34
CA ASN A 278 1.68 -29.17 -11.34
C ASN A 278 3.04 -28.47 -11.24
N THR A 279 3.46 -28.13 -10.03
CA THR A 279 4.76 -27.50 -9.79
C THR A 279 5.90 -28.43 -10.19
N SER A 280 5.80 -29.74 -9.92
CA SER A 280 6.82 -30.72 -10.33
C SER A 280 7.00 -30.74 -11.86
N LYS A 281 5.91 -30.68 -12.64
CA LYS A 281 5.97 -30.57 -14.11
C LYS A 281 6.62 -29.28 -14.60
N VAL A 282 6.42 -28.17 -13.90
CA VAL A 282 7.11 -26.91 -14.25
C VAL A 282 8.61 -27.04 -14.00
N LEU A 283 9.00 -27.70 -12.89
CA LEU A 283 10.39 -27.90 -12.50
C LEU A 283 11.13 -28.94 -13.36
N GLU A 284 10.45 -29.87 -14.04
CA GLU A 284 11.06 -30.79 -15.00
C GLU A 284 11.80 -30.06 -16.14
N LYS A 285 11.38 -28.83 -16.48
CA LYS A 285 12.10 -27.98 -17.45
C LYS A 285 13.54 -27.69 -17.03
N TYR A 286 13.81 -27.77 -15.72
CA TYR A 286 15.09 -27.49 -15.09
C TYR A 286 15.86 -28.76 -14.72
N SER A 287 15.43 -29.96 -15.12
CA SER A 287 16.17 -31.20 -14.79
C SER A 287 17.59 -31.27 -15.37
N LYS A 288 17.94 -30.37 -16.31
CA LYS A 288 19.29 -30.26 -16.89
C LYS A 288 20.08 -29.06 -16.36
N SER A 289 19.48 -28.20 -15.52
CA SER A 289 20.20 -27.07 -14.94
C SER A 289 21.18 -27.57 -13.88
N SER A 290 22.20 -26.76 -13.59
CA SER A 290 23.22 -27.09 -12.58
C SER A 290 22.74 -26.87 -11.13
N ILE A 291 21.45 -26.57 -10.93
CA ILE A 291 20.89 -26.26 -9.61
C ILE A 291 20.28 -27.51 -9.00
N ASP A 292 20.59 -27.73 -7.73
CA ASP A 292 19.97 -28.76 -6.92
C ASP A 292 18.56 -28.31 -6.46
N ILE A 293 17.52 -28.76 -7.16
CA ILE A 293 16.12 -28.39 -6.92
C ILE A 293 15.37 -29.55 -6.27
N HIS A 294 14.77 -29.30 -5.11
CA HIS A 294 13.98 -30.28 -4.36
C HIS A 294 12.56 -29.80 -4.14
N THR A 295 11.59 -30.69 -4.31
CA THR A 295 10.18 -30.45 -3.97
C THR A 295 9.82 -31.13 -2.67
N LEU A 296 9.18 -30.39 -1.77
CA LEU A 296 8.69 -30.90 -0.50
C LEU A 296 7.17 -30.78 -0.46
N LYS A 297 6.51 -31.78 0.12
CA LYS A 297 5.07 -31.81 0.30
C LYS A 297 4.71 -31.65 1.77
N GLN A 298 3.68 -30.85 2.05
CA GLN A 298 3.10 -30.76 3.39
C GLN A 298 2.43 -32.10 3.75
N GLY A 299 2.81 -32.73 4.87
CA GLY A 299 2.02 -33.83 5.46
C GLY A 299 2.54 -35.26 5.36
N GLU A 300 3.82 -35.54 5.06
CA GLU A 300 4.41 -36.86 5.37
C GLU A 300 4.68 -37.00 6.89
N VAL A 301 3.60 -36.95 7.67
CA VAL A 301 3.54 -37.28 9.10
C VAL A 301 2.37 -38.26 9.28
N PRO A 302 2.51 -39.39 9.98
CA PRO A 302 1.41 -40.33 10.17
C PRO A 302 0.21 -39.62 10.84
N GLU A 303 -0.98 -39.81 10.27
CA GLU A 303 -2.24 -39.21 10.70
C GLU A 303 -2.43 -39.25 12.23
N LEU A 304 -2.34 -38.10 12.88
CA LEU A 304 -3.00 -37.86 14.14
C LEU A 304 -4.33 -37.17 13.84
N LYS A 305 -5.40 -37.99 13.84
CA LYS A 305 -6.82 -37.61 13.70
C LYS A 305 -7.11 -36.24 14.34
N LEU A 306 -7.11 -35.19 13.51
CA LEU A 306 -7.68 -33.89 13.86
C LEU A 306 -9.20 -33.99 13.71
N LEU A 307 -9.85 -34.23 14.86
CA LEU A 307 -11.29 -34.12 15.01
C LEU A 307 -11.79 -32.76 14.51
N GLY A 308 -12.85 -32.81 13.71
CA GLY A 308 -13.33 -31.74 12.86
C GLY A 308 -13.45 -30.36 13.52
N ALA A 309 -12.89 -29.36 12.84
CA ALA A 309 -13.26 -27.97 12.99
C ALA A 309 -13.30 -27.35 11.59
N HIS A 310 -14.46 -26.84 11.21
CA HIS A 310 -14.62 -26.02 10.01
C HIS A 310 -13.68 -24.80 10.09
N PHE A 311 -12.76 -24.67 9.14
CA PHE A 311 -11.91 -23.49 9.02
C PHE A 311 -12.70 -22.33 8.40
N SER A 312 -13.03 -21.32 9.20
CA SER A 312 -13.44 -19.99 8.73
C SER A 312 -12.22 -19.21 8.24
N LYS A 313 -12.44 -18.27 7.30
CA LYS A 313 -11.48 -17.38 6.62
C LYS A 313 -10.75 -16.38 7.55
N GLU A 314 -10.14 -16.80 8.66
CA GLU A 314 -9.57 -15.87 9.65
C GLU A 314 -8.07 -16.10 9.93
N GLU A 315 -7.30 -15.00 9.74
CA GLU A 315 -6.01 -14.64 10.36
C GLU A 315 -4.86 -15.66 10.29
N VAL A 316 -4.09 -15.67 9.18
CA VAL A 316 -2.79 -16.36 9.12
C VAL A 316 -1.76 -15.52 9.89
N HIS A 317 -1.24 -16.06 10.99
CA HIS A 317 -0.16 -15.44 11.75
C HIS A 317 1.19 -15.66 11.04
N PRO A 318 2.22 -14.82 11.25
CA PRO A 318 3.60 -15.09 10.77
C PRO A 318 4.23 -16.37 11.36
N PHE A 319 3.47 -17.10 12.18
CA PHE A 319 3.85 -18.34 12.87
C PHE A 319 3.09 -19.57 12.41
N ASP A 320 2.19 -19.46 11.44
CA ASP A 320 1.60 -20.66 10.80
C ASP A 320 2.61 -21.38 9.88
N ASN A 321 3.81 -20.82 9.70
CA ASN A 321 4.94 -21.51 9.06
C ASN A 321 5.59 -22.58 9.96
N GLY A 322 5.10 -22.78 11.19
CA GLY A 322 5.53 -23.92 12.01
C GLY A 322 5.41 -25.25 11.27
N ASP A 323 4.44 -25.36 10.37
CA ASP A 323 4.28 -26.53 9.51
C ASP A 323 5.41 -26.67 8.48
N ILE A 324 6.00 -25.57 7.99
CA ILE A 324 7.18 -25.60 7.11
C ILE A 324 8.35 -26.21 7.88
N PHE A 325 8.63 -25.70 9.09
CA PHE A 325 9.72 -26.20 9.92
C PHE A 325 9.51 -27.65 10.36
N ARG A 326 8.28 -28.02 10.75
CA ARG A 326 7.93 -29.42 11.07
C ARG A 326 8.13 -30.33 9.87
N SER A 327 7.73 -29.92 8.68
CA SER A 327 7.83 -30.74 7.47
C SER A 327 9.29 -30.93 7.04
N LEU A 328 10.14 -29.91 7.18
CA LEU A 328 11.58 -30.03 6.97
C LEU A 328 12.22 -31.08 7.89
N ILE A 329 11.66 -31.27 9.09
CA ILE A 329 12.18 -32.20 10.08
C ILE A 329 11.61 -33.60 9.89
N SER A 330 10.29 -33.73 9.73
CA SER A 330 9.66 -35.03 9.53
C SER A 330 10.14 -35.72 8.25
N GLY A 331 10.46 -34.94 7.21
CA GLY A 331 11.05 -35.46 5.97
C GLY A 331 12.55 -35.79 6.05
N GLY A 332 13.20 -35.64 7.21
CA GLY A 332 14.65 -35.85 7.38
C GLY A 332 15.53 -34.85 6.63
N THR A 333 14.93 -33.88 5.93
CA THR A 333 15.63 -32.89 5.10
C THR A 333 16.49 -31.96 5.94
N LEU A 334 16.05 -31.58 7.15
CA LEU A 334 16.83 -30.71 8.03
C LEU A 334 18.17 -31.34 8.42
N ASP A 335 18.16 -32.63 8.80
CA ASP A 335 19.38 -33.34 9.19
C ASP A 335 20.31 -33.55 7.99
N LEU A 336 19.76 -33.81 6.80
CA LEU A 336 20.53 -33.85 5.56
C LEU A 336 21.23 -32.51 5.28
N LEU A 337 20.50 -31.40 5.34
CA LEU A 337 21.05 -30.05 5.10
C LEU A 337 22.14 -29.70 6.13
N LEU A 338 21.92 -30.01 7.41
CA LEU A 338 22.94 -29.82 8.45
C LEU A 338 24.18 -30.68 8.21
N SER A 339 24.01 -31.93 7.75
CA SER A 339 25.13 -32.83 7.42
C SER A 339 25.95 -32.35 6.21
N GLN A 340 25.31 -31.63 5.29
CA GLN A 340 25.96 -30.97 4.15
C GLN A 340 26.66 -29.66 4.53
N GLY A 341 26.62 -29.26 5.81
CA GLY A 341 27.24 -28.04 6.30
C GLY A 341 26.40 -26.77 6.08
N LYS A 342 25.11 -26.90 5.74
CA LYS A 342 24.20 -25.75 5.65
C LYS A 342 23.90 -25.20 7.04
N GLU A 343 23.83 -23.87 7.16
CA GLU A 343 23.58 -23.18 8.44
C GLU A 343 22.34 -22.30 8.42
N TYR A 344 21.98 -21.70 7.28
CA TYR A 344 20.86 -20.75 7.16
C TYR A 344 19.92 -21.12 6.03
N VAL A 345 18.63 -20.85 6.22
CA VAL A 345 17.59 -20.92 5.19
C VAL A 345 16.93 -19.56 4.99
N LEU A 346 16.83 -19.13 3.73
CA LEU A 346 15.97 -18.03 3.29
C LEU A 346 14.60 -18.59 2.93
N VAL A 347 13.57 -18.25 3.70
CA VAL A 347 12.18 -18.68 3.49
C VAL A 347 11.40 -17.52 2.88
N MET A 348 10.90 -17.74 1.67
CA MET A 348 10.07 -16.79 0.91
C MET A 348 8.62 -17.24 0.97
N THR A 349 7.77 -16.51 1.69
CA THR A 349 6.38 -16.95 1.94
C THR A 349 5.32 -16.17 1.18
N SER A 350 5.58 -14.91 0.86
CA SER A 350 4.73 -14.09 0.00
C SER A 350 5.05 -14.34 -1.47
N ASP A 351 4.15 -13.92 -2.35
CA ASP A 351 4.38 -13.78 -3.78
C ASP A 351 4.96 -12.39 -4.07
N ASN A 352 6.04 -12.04 -3.36
CA ASN A 352 6.83 -10.84 -3.60
C ASN A 352 7.81 -11.12 -4.75
N VAL A 353 7.61 -10.43 -5.86
CA VAL A 353 8.35 -10.65 -7.11
C VAL A 353 9.72 -9.96 -7.09
N ALA A 354 9.89 -8.96 -6.24
CA ALA A 354 11.14 -8.22 -6.10
C ALA A 354 12.10 -8.83 -5.05
N THR A 355 11.88 -10.06 -4.61
CA THR A 355 12.79 -10.71 -3.67
C THR A 355 14.14 -10.98 -4.33
N ILE A 356 15.20 -10.66 -3.59
CA ILE A 356 16.59 -10.84 -4.01
C ILE A 356 17.30 -11.75 -3.02
N ILE A 357 18.03 -12.74 -3.51
CA ILE A 357 18.92 -13.54 -2.65
C ILE A 357 20.19 -12.73 -2.39
N ASP A 358 20.27 -12.13 -1.20
CA ASP A 358 21.27 -11.11 -0.88
C ASP A 358 22.35 -11.63 0.08
N PRO A 359 23.58 -11.83 -0.40
CA PRO A 359 24.63 -12.40 0.44
C PRO A 359 25.12 -11.43 1.52
N ASN A 360 24.89 -10.12 1.40
CA ASN A 360 25.26 -9.15 2.47
C ASN A 360 24.43 -9.38 3.73
N ILE A 361 23.13 -9.70 3.56
CA ILE A 361 22.26 -10.05 4.68
C ILE A 361 22.82 -11.31 5.35
N LEU A 362 23.08 -12.37 4.58
CA LEU A 362 23.65 -13.61 5.10
C LEU A 362 24.98 -13.38 5.84
N ASN A 363 25.89 -12.56 5.31
CA ASN A 363 27.14 -12.20 5.97
C ASN A 363 26.92 -11.56 7.34
N HIS A 364 25.97 -10.64 7.42
CA HIS A 364 25.61 -10.00 8.68
C HIS A 364 25.03 -10.99 9.69
N LEU A 365 24.18 -11.92 9.25
CA LEU A 365 23.59 -12.95 10.12
C LEU A 365 24.66 -13.85 10.73
N MET A 366 25.58 -14.32 9.89
CA MET A 366 26.67 -15.20 10.31
C MET A 366 27.66 -14.51 11.25
N THR A 367 28.04 -13.27 10.95
CA THR A 367 29.01 -12.51 11.75
C THR A 367 28.50 -12.20 13.16
N ASN A 368 27.18 -11.98 13.30
CA ASN A 368 26.56 -11.56 14.56
C ASN A 368 25.77 -12.69 15.26
N ASP A 369 25.88 -13.93 14.76
CA ASP A 369 25.17 -15.11 15.27
C ASP A 369 23.66 -14.85 15.46
N ILE A 370 23.03 -14.35 14.40
CA ILE A 370 21.61 -13.97 14.40
C ILE A 370 20.77 -15.18 14.00
N GLU A 371 19.91 -15.66 14.89
CA GLU A 371 19.11 -16.85 14.62
C GLU A 371 17.91 -16.61 13.71
N TYR A 372 17.36 -15.40 13.73
CA TYR A 372 16.19 -15.03 12.95
C TYR A 372 16.26 -13.58 12.47
N CYS A 373 16.03 -13.36 11.18
CA CYS A 373 15.92 -12.04 10.59
C CYS A 373 14.70 -11.93 9.67
N MET A 374 13.91 -10.88 9.85
CA MET A 374 12.82 -10.51 8.94
C MET A 374 13.21 -9.32 8.05
N GLU A 375 12.94 -9.41 6.75
CA GLU A 375 13.09 -8.25 5.86
C GLU A 375 11.85 -7.35 5.97
N VAL A 376 12.07 -6.09 6.31
CA VAL A 376 11.02 -5.06 6.43
C VAL A 376 11.34 -3.89 5.53
N THR A 377 10.32 -3.22 5.02
CA THR A 377 10.45 -1.99 4.23
C THR A 377 9.68 -0.85 4.91
N PRO A 378 10.08 0.42 4.80
CA PRO A 378 9.27 1.52 5.33
C PRO A 378 7.90 1.58 4.65
N SER A 379 6.88 2.00 5.40
CA SER A 379 5.60 2.41 4.81
C SER A 379 5.74 3.81 4.19
N HIS A 380 4.89 4.16 3.22
CA HIS A 380 4.93 5.48 2.58
C HIS A 380 4.76 6.65 3.57
N SER A 381 4.15 6.42 4.72
CA SER A 381 3.96 7.41 5.79
C SER A 381 5.16 7.54 6.73
N PHE A 382 6.21 6.71 6.58
CA PHE A 382 7.31 6.64 7.52
C PHE A 382 8.68 6.58 6.84
N ASN A 383 9.43 7.67 6.96
CA ASN A 383 10.84 7.69 6.54
C ASN A 383 11.73 7.17 7.68
N LEU A 384 12.34 6.00 7.48
CA LEU A 384 13.30 5.45 8.45
C LEU A 384 14.63 6.23 8.38
N ILE A 385 15.16 6.62 9.54
CA ILE A 385 16.50 7.20 9.69
C ILE A 385 17.53 6.05 9.55
N LEU A 386 18.72 6.33 9.01
CA LEU A 386 19.85 5.37 8.83
C LEU A 386 20.47 4.85 10.16
N THR A 387 19.71 4.83 11.24
CA THR A 387 20.13 4.38 12.57
C THR A 387 19.33 3.17 12.98
N THR A 388 19.98 2.21 13.64
CA THR A 388 19.33 1.04 14.24
C THR A 388 18.29 1.47 15.27
N MET A 389 17.06 0.95 15.15
CA MET A 389 15.93 1.30 16.01
C MET A 389 15.20 0.06 16.50
N LYS A 390 14.54 0.15 17.66
CA LYS A 390 13.67 -0.91 18.17
C LYS A 390 12.22 -0.61 17.80
N PHE A 391 11.55 -1.59 17.23
CA PHE A 391 10.14 -1.53 16.89
C PHE A 391 9.38 -2.64 17.61
N LYS A 392 8.17 -2.34 18.06
CA LYS A 392 7.26 -3.39 18.51
C LYS A 392 6.74 -4.13 17.29
N LEU A 393 6.50 -5.44 17.42
CA LEU A 393 5.92 -6.25 16.33
C LEU A 393 4.55 -5.70 15.83
N GLN A 394 3.84 -4.93 16.66
CA GLN A 394 2.59 -4.25 16.29
C GLN A 394 2.79 -3.03 15.39
N GLU A 395 4.00 -2.50 15.29
CA GLU A 395 4.34 -1.34 14.43
C GLU A 395 4.72 -1.78 13.01
N ILE A 396 4.77 -3.08 12.75
CA ILE A 396 5.09 -3.71 11.47
C ILE A 396 3.79 -4.25 10.85
N ALA A 397 3.32 -3.62 9.77
CA ALA A 397 2.20 -4.07 8.96
C ALA A 397 2.52 -5.45 8.38
N ARG A 398 1.56 -6.37 8.48
CA ARG A 398 1.66 -7.65 7.80
C ARG A 398 1.05 -7.55 6.41
N ASN A 399 1.52 -8.38 5.48
CA ASN A 399 1.06 -8.40 4.08
C ASN A 399 -0.46 -8.53 3.93
N GLN A 400 -1.15 -9.12 4.91
CA GLN A 400 -2.60 -9.34 4.91
C GLN A 400 -3.43 -8.13 5.40
N ASP A 401 -2.79 -7.11 6.00
CA ASP A 401 -3.45 -5.92 6.56
C ASP A 401 -3.69 -4.82 5.49
N LYS A 402 -4.28 -5.21 4.35
CA LYS A 402 -4.43 -4.36 3.14
C LYS A 402 -5.14 -3.02 3.40
N GLN A 403 -6.03 -2.95 4.39
CA GLN A 403 -6.81 -1.74 4.72
C GLN A 403 -6.13 -0.81 5.74
N LEU A 404 -5.01 -1.22 6.33
CA LEU A 404 -4.40 -0.53 7.48
C LEU A 404 -2.91 -0.19 7.29
N LYS A 405 -2.31 -0.44 6.10
CA LYS A 405 -0.87 -0.25 5.84
C LYS A 405 -0.36 1.15 6.26
N ASP A 406 -1.18 2.20 6.10
CA ASP A 406 -0.81 3.58 6.45
C ASP A 406 -0.67 3.83 7.96
N ASN A 407 -1.23 2.96 8.82
CA ASN A 407 -1.16 3.07 10.28
C ASN A 407 0.10 2.45 10.89
N PHE A 408 0.88 1.71 10.08
CA PHE A 408 2.10 1.05 10.50
C PHE A 408 3.33 1.80 10.00
N LYS A 409 4.45 1.64 10.70
CA LYS A 409 5.72 2.31 10.35
C LYS A 409 6.52 1.48 9.34
N LEU A 410 6.46 0.16 9.47
CA LEU A 410 7.20 -0.77 8.64
C LEU A 410 6.23 -1.77 8.02
N ILE A 411 6.61 -2.39 6.91
CA ILE A 411 5.86 -3.43 6.22
C ILE A 411 6.74 -4.68 6.17
N ASP A 412 6.20 -5.80 6.60
CA ASP A 412 6.85 -7.11 6.49
C ASP A 412 6.79 -7.60 5.03
N THR A 413 7.96 -7.80 4.43
CA THR A 413 8.07 -8.31 3.05
C THR A 413 7.72 -9.81 2.96
N SER A 414 7.65 -10.50 4.10
CA SER A 414 7.46 -11.94 4.27
C SER A 414 8.62 -12.81 3.74
N ASN A 415 9.80 -12.20 3.58
CA ASN A 415 11.08 -12.88 3.47
C ASN A 415 11.71 -12.99 4.86
N MET A 416 12.10 -14.20 5.24
CA MET A 416 12.74 -14.45 6.53
C MET A 416 13.97 -15.33 6.39
N TRP A 417 15.00 -15.01 7.16
CA TRP A 417 16.25 -15.76 7.24
C TRP A 417 16.31 -16.43 8.60
N VAL A 418 16.55 -17.74 8.61
CA VAL A 418 16.47 -18.53 9.85
C VAL A 418 17.64 -19.49 9.95
N SER A 419 18.24 -19.59 11.13
CA SER A 419 19.27 -20.57 11.43
C SER A 419 18.69 -21.99 11.50
N LEU A 420 19.27 -22.92 10.74
CA LEU A 420 18.88 -24.34 10.76
C LEU A 420 19.13 -25.00 12.12
N ARG A 421 20.18 -24.56 12.83
CA ARG A 421 20.48 -25.04 14.20
C ARG A 421 19.40 -24.60 15.19
N ALA A 422 18.92 -23.36 15.06
CA ALA A 422 17.84 -22.85 15.88
C ALA A 422 16.52 -23.61 15.58
N ILE A 423 16.23 -23.88 14.30
CA ILE A 423 15.07 -24.72 13.91
C ILE A 423 15.14 -26.12 14.56
N LYS A 424 16.32 -26.76 14.53
CA LYS A 424 16.54 -28.07 15.17
C LYS A 424 16.28 -28.02 16.68
N ARG A 425 16.89 -27.05 17.38
CA ARG A 425 16.68 -26.83 18.83
C ARG A 425 15.20 -26.62 19.19
N LEU A 426 14.46 -25.92 18.33
CA LEU A 426 13.05 -25.62 18.56
C LEU A 426 12.13 -26.82 18.48
N VAL A 427 12.46 -27.81 17.66
CA VAL A 427 11.68 -29.04 17.57
C VAL A 427 12.12 -30.06 18.60
N ASP A 428 13.41 -30.19 18.89
CA ASP A 428 13.93 -31.09 19.92
C ASP A 428 13.38 -30.74 21.33
N SER A 429 13.09 -29.46 21.57
CA SER A 429 12.53 -28.96 22.84
C SER A 429 11.01 -29.11 22.98
N ASP A 430 10.32 -29.71 22.00
CA ASP A 430 8.85 -29.83 21.91
C ASP A 430 8.09 -28.48 21.94
N SER A 431 8.82 -27.37 21.81
CA SER A 431 8.29 -26.01 21.86
C SER A 431 7.31 -25.71 20.71
N LEU A 432 7.42 -26.46 19.60
CA LEU A 432 6.49 -26.40 18.48
C LEU A 432 5.15 -27.11 18.73
N ASN A 433 5.03 -28.00 19.71
CA ASN A 433 3.78 -28.70 20.02
C ASN A 433 2.82 -27.90 20.92
N HIS A 434 3.30 -26.79 21.49
CA HIS A 434 2.45 -25.83 22.18
C HIS A 434 1.60 -25.01 21.20
N LYS A 435 0.32 -24.81 21.52
CA LYS A 435 -0.75 -24.21 20.69
C LYS A 435 -0.57 -22.73 20.25
N LYS A 436 0.65 -22.17 20.23
CA LYS A 436 1.13 -20.92 19.57
C LYS A 436 2.32 -20.31 20.35
N PRO A 437 3.59 -20.61 20.01
CA PRO A 437 4.74 -19.91 20.60
C PRO A 437 5.03 -18.57 19.90
N SER A 438 5.58 -17.58 20.64
CA SER A 438 6.00 -16.26 20.12
C SER A 438 7.46 -16.27 19.65
N VAL A 439 7.83 -15.55 18.56
CA VAL A 439 9.22 -15.51 17.97
C VAL A 439 10.26 -15.24 19.04
N SER A 440 10.01 -14.31 19.96
CA SER A 440 10.97 -13.92 21.01
C SER A 440 11.16 -14.96 22.11
N LYS A 441 10.33 -15.99 22.17
CA LYS A 441 10.52 -17.15 23.03
C LYS A 441 11.19 -18.31 22.29
N LEU A 442 11.21 -18.25 20.96
CA LEU A 442 11.71 -19.31 20.09
C LEU A 442 13.16 -19.07 19.66
N PHE A 443 13.52 -17.80 19.45
CA PHE A 443 14.84 -17.39 18.98
C PHE A 443 15.42 -16.38 19.95
N GLU A 444 16.70 -16.54 20.26
CA GLU A 444 17.41 -15.70 21.25
C GLU A 444 17.91 -14.40 20.63
N ASN A 445 18.30 -14.43 19.34
CA ASN A 445 18.81 -13.27 18.60
C ASN A 445 17.96 -12.99 17.35
N VAL A 446 17.03 -12.04 17.50
CA VAL A 446 16.02 -11.68 16.48
C VAL A 446 16.22 -10.24 16.04
N ILE A 447 16.37 -10.04 14.73
CA ILE A 447 16.43 -8.71 14.12
C ILE A 447 15.43 -8.54 12.98
N GLY A 448 15.23 -7.29 12.56
CA GLY A 448 14.74 -6.97 11.24
C GLY A 448 15.82 -6.26 10.43
N VAL A 449 15.81 -6.43 9.11
CA VAL A 449 16.63 -5.63 8.19
C VAL A 449 15.70 -4.73 7.39
N ASN A 450 15.95 -3.42 7.45
CA ASN A 450 15.21 -2.45 6.66
C ASN A 450 15.76 -2.41 5.23
N VAL A 451 15.12 -3.18 4.34
CA VAL A 451 15.47 -3.26 2.92
C VAL A 451 14.85 -2.09 2.14
N PRO A 452 15.43 -1.73 0.99
CA PRO A 452 14.84 -0.71 0.11
C PRO A 452 13.45 -1.11 -0.38
N GLU A 453 12.58 -0.13 -0.63
CA GLU A 453 11.23 -0.35 -1.19
C GLU A 453 11.26 -1.10 -2.53
N SER A 454 12.35 -0.95 -3.30
CA SER A 454 12.55 -1.69 -4.55
C SER A 454 12.57 -3.21 -4.39
N ARG A 455 12.72 -3.74 -3.16
CA ARG A 455 12.67 -5.18 -2.83
C ARG A 455 11.28 -5.67 -2.43
N TYR A 456 10.25 -4.83 -2.54
CA TYR A 456 8.89 -5.16 -2.16
C TYR A 456 7.90 -4.82 -3.29
N LEU A 457 7.61 -5.83 -4.11
CA LEU A 457 6.60 -5.80 -5.17
C LEU A 457 5.67 -7.02 -5.00
N PRO A 458 4.66 -6.93 -4.12
CA PRO A 458 3.71 -8.02 -3.91
C PRO A 458 2.80 -8.22 -5.13
N LEU A 459 2.54 -9.48 -5.48
CA LEU A 459 1.56 -9.86 -6.50
C LEU A 459 0.21 -10.22 -5.84
N ASP A 460 -0.60 -9.21 -5.61
CA ASP A 460 -1.88 -9.35 -4.93
C ASP A 460 -3.07 -9.36 -5.89
N ALA A 461 -3.00 -8.56 -6.97
CA ALA A 461 -4.06 -8.41 -7.95
C ALA A 461 -3.51 -8.30 -9.38
N THR A 462 -4.41 -8.36 -10.37
CA THR A 462 -4.06 -8.19 -11.79
C THR A 462 -3.56 -6.77 -12.11
N SER A 463 -3.89 -5.78 -11.29
CA SER A 463 -3.27 -4.44 -11.33
C SER A 463 -1.77 -4.49 -11.07
N ASP A 464 -1.33 -5.33 -10.13
CA ASP A 464 0.10 -5.50 -9.82
C ASP A 464 0.78 -6.25 -10.97
N LEU A 465 0.11 -7.28 -11.51
CA LEU A 465 0.58 -8.01 -12.68
C LEU A 465 0.76 -7.09 -13.90
N PHE A 466 -0.17 -6.17 -14.13
CA PHE A 466 -0.10 -5.17 -15.18
C PHE A 466 1.15 -4.30 -15.07
N ILE A 467 1.47 -3.85 -13.84
CA ILE A 467 2.68 -3.08 -13.57
C ILE A 467 3.93 -3.91 -13.88
N LEU A 468 3.98 -5.16 -13.40
CA LEU A 468 5.14 -6.04 -13.54
C LEU A 468 5.41 -6.47 -14.99
N GLN A 469 4.36 -6.68 -15.78
CA GLN A 469 4.46 -7.06 -17.20
C GLN A 469 4.72 -5.87 -18.13
N SER A 470 4.62 -4.63 -17.62
CA SER A 470 4.84 -3.41 -18.41
C SER A 470 6.31 -3.07 -18.58
N ASP A 471 6.58 -2.00 -19.33
CA ASP A 471 7.91 -1.43 -19.53
C ASP A 471 8.47 -0.65 -18.32
N LEU A 472 7.75 -0.61 -17.18
CA LEU A 472 8.24 0.01 -15.93
C LEU A 472 9.40 -0.76 -15.30
N TYR A 473 9.48 -2.06 -15.54
CA TYR A 473 10.51 -2.93 -14.99
C TYR A 473 11.24 -3.66 -16.11
N ALA A 474 12.51 -3.93 -15.87
CA ALA A 474 13.34 -4.78 -16.71
C ALA A 474 13.90 -5.91 -15.85
N CYS A 475 13.84 -7.14 -16.36
CA CYS A 475 14.47 -8.28 -15.72
C CYS A 475 15.91 -8.45 -16.22
N ARG A 476 16.86 -8.60 -15.28
CA ARG A 476 18.24 -9.03 -15.57
C ARG A 476 18.61 -10.10 -14.56
N GLU A 477 19.05 -11.27 -15.03
CA GLU A 477 19.53 -12.36 -14.16
C GLU A 477 18.50 -12.76 -13.08
N GLY A 478 17.21 -12.73 -13.43
CA GLY A 478 16.12 -13.03 -12.48
C GLY A 478 15.78 -11.91 -11.49
N VAL A 479 16.46 -10.76 -11.56
CA VAL A 479 16.20 -9.58 -10.72
C VAL A 479 15.41 -8.54 -11.52
N LEU A 480 14.26 -8.13 -11.00
CA LEU A 480 13.50 -7.00 -11.54
C LEU A 480 14.13 -5.68 -11.09
N THR A 481 14.47 -4.85 -12.07
CA THR A 481 15.04 -3.53 -11.87
C THR A 481 14.13 -2.48 -12.48
N ARG A 482 14.03 -1.32 -11.83
CA ARG A 482 13.24 -0.20 -12.35
C ARG A 482 13.84 0.28 -13.67
N ASN A 483 13.01 0.51 -14.67
CA ASN A 483 13.48 1.06 -15.93
C ASN A 483 14.00 2.50 -15.73
N PRO A 484 15.26 2.80 -16.07
CA PRO A 484 15.85 4.14 -15.87
C PRO A 484 15.17 5.24 -16.71
N ALA A 485 14.40 4.89 -17.74
CA ALA A 485 13.60 5.84 -18.50
C ALA A 485 12.44 6.45 -17.67
N ARG A 486 12.09 5.84 -16.54
CA ARG A 486 11.07 6.35 -15.63
C ARG A 486 11.65 7.48 -14.77
N THR A 487 11.15 8.70 -14.97
CA THR A 487 11.58 9.88 -14.20
C THR A 487 10.95 9.96 -12.81
N ASN A 488 9.69 9.50 -12.66
CA ASN A 488 8.99 9.49 -11.38
C ASN A 488 9.32 8.22 -10.57
N PRO A 489 9.89 8.34 -9.35
CA PRO A 489 10.27 7.17 -8.55
C PRO A 489 9.07 6.30 -8.17
N LEU A 490 7.87 6.87 -8.06
CA LEU A 490 6.67 6.15 -7.64
C LEU A 490 6.05 5.33 -8.77
N ASN A 491 5.43 4.21 -8.37
CA ASN A 491 4.55 3.43 -9.24
C ASN A 491 3.29 4.22 -9.61
N PRO A 492 2.79 4.06 -10.86
CA PRO A 492 1.48 4.61 -11.20
C PRO A 492 0.39 3.92 -10.39
N VAL A 493 -0.68 4.66 -10.09
CA VAL A 493 -1.88 4.09 -9.46
C VAL A 493 -2.71 3.40 -10.52
N ILE A 494 -2.83 2.08 -10.44
CA ILE A 494 -3.57 1.26 -11.40
C ILE A 494 -4.85 0.75 -10.74
N ASP A 495 -5.99 1.10 -11.34
CA ASP A 495 -7.31 0.73 -10.89
C ASP A 495 -8.10 0.10 -12.05
N LEU A 496 -8.11 -1.23 -12.09
CA LEU A 496 -8.82 -2.01 -13.11
C LEU A 496 -10.17 -2.45 -12.57
N GLY A 497 -11.21 -2.38 -13.42
CA GLY A 497 -12.55 -2.83 -13.07
C GLY A 497 -12.63 -4.34 -12.87
N PRO A 498 -13.76 -4.83 -12.35
CA PRO A 498 -13.96 -6.26 -12.04
C PRO A 498 -13.81 -7.17 -13.27
N GLU A 499 -13.98 -6.62 -14.49
CA GLU A 499 -13.75 -7.33 -15.75
C GLU A 499 -12.29 -7.78 -15.96
N PHE A 500 -11.36 -7.27 -15.15
CA PHE A 500 -9.93 -7.58 -15.18
C PHE A 500 -9.47 -8.36 -13.94
N ASP A 501 -10.34 -8.71 -12.99
CA ASP A 501 -9.95 -9.37 -11.73
C ASP A 501 -9.32 -10.75 -11.95
N LYS A 502 -9.71 -11.43 -13.04
CA LYS A 502 -9.25 -12.78 -13.38
C LYS A 502 -8.11 -12.70 -14.39
N VAL A 503 -7.04 -13.48 -14.17
CA VAL A 503 -5.85 -13.47 -15.05
C VAL A 503 -6.21 -13.82 -16.49
N GLY A 504 -7.11 -14.80 -16.70
CA GLY A 504 -7.56 -15.18 -18.05
C GLY A 504 -8.26 -14.02 -18.78
N ASP A 505 -9.18 -13.34 -18.11
CA ASP A 505 -9.88 -12.19 -18.68
C ASP A 505 -8.91 -11.01 -18.91
N PHE A 506 -8.07 -10.71 -17.92
CA PHE A 506 -7.01 -9.71 -18.01
C PHE A 506 -6.12 -9.94 -19.24
N GLN A 507 -5.55 -11.14 -19.39
CA GLN A 507 -4.68 -11.47 -20.52
C GLN A 507 -5.42 -11.40 -21.86
N SER A 508 -6.67 -11.86 -21.92
CA SER A 508 -7.46 -11.82 -23.16
C SER A 508 -7.79 -10.38 -23.61
N ARG A 509 -7.93 -9.45 -22.66
CA ARG A 509 -8.29 -8.05 -22.91
C ARG A 509 -7.11 -7.20 -23.36
N PHE A 510 -5.87 -7.63 -23.13
CA PHE A 510 -4.67 -6.95 -23.59
C PHE A 510 -3.99 -7.77 -24.69
N ARG A 511 -4.12 -7.33 -25.95
CA ARG A 511 -3.39 -7.97 -27.07
C ARG A 511 -1.87 -7.86 -26.90
N SER A 512 -1.40 -6.75 -26.36
CA SER A 512 -0.07 -6.59 -25.78
C SER A 512 -0.17 -5.65 -24.58
N ILE A 513 0.69 -5.81 -23.58
CA ILE A 513 0.73 -4.87 -22.45
C ILE A 513 1.14 -3.48 -22.95
N PRO A 514 0.37 -2.41 -22.65
CA PRO A 514 0.71 -1.05 -23.03
C PRO A 514 2.02 -0.56 -22.40
N SER A 515 2.71 0.34 -23.09
CA SER A 515 3.78 1.13 -22.49
C SER A 515 3.18 2.13 -21.49
N ILE A 516 3.68 2.11 -20.25
CA ILE A 516 3.21 2.97 -19.15
C ILE A 516 4.36 3.71 -18.46
N ILE A 517 5.53 3.80 -19.09
CA ILE A 517 6.70 4.50 -18.56
C ILE A 517 6.41 5.95 -18.14
N GLY A 518 5.49 6.64 -18.82
CA GLY A 518 5.07 8.01 -18.53
C GLY A 518 3.73 8.13 -17.79
N LEU A 519 3.18 7.05 -17.25
CA LEU A 519 1.86 7.01 -16.61
C LEU A 519 1.92 7.46 -15.14
N ASP A 520 0.94 8.23 -14.68
CA ASP A 520 0.76 8.57 -13.26
C ASP A 520 -0.41 7.80 -12.65
N SER A 521 -1.51 7.66 -13.39
CA SER A 521 -2.65 6.83 -12.98
C SER A 521 -3.43 6.28 -14.17
N LEU A 522 -3.98 5.09 -13.99
CA LEU A 522 -4.88 4.44 -14.94
C LEU A 522 -6.12 3.94 -14.20
N MET A 523 -7.29 4.40 -14.62
CA MET A 523 -8.58 3.85 -14.18
C MET A 523 -9.33 3.26 -15.38
N VAL A 524 -9.68 1.98 -15.31
CA VAL A 524 -10.45 1.28 -16.35
C VAL A 524 -11.76 0.74 -15.75
N ARG A 525 -12.89 0.99 -16.43
CA ARG A 525 -14.22 0.51 -16.01
C ARG A 525 -15.04 -0.02 -17.18
N GLY A 526 -15.75 -1.12 -16.97
CA GLY A 526 -16.64 -1.71 -17.97
C GLY A 526 -15.89 -2.58 -18.99
N ASP A 527 -16.60 -2.99 -20.05
CA ASP A 527 -16.11 -3.92 -21.07
C ASP A 527 -15.11 -3.26 -22.04
N VAL A 528 -13.86 -3.13 -21.60
CA VAL A 528 -12.77 -2.49 -22.34
C VAL A 528 -11.76 -3.53 -22.84
N TRP A 529 -11.29 -3.33 -24.08
CA TRP A 529 -10.31 -4.17 -24.76
C TRP A 529 -9.20 -3.32 -25.38
N PHE A 530 -7.97 -3.78 -25.28
CA PHE A 530 -6.77 -3.07 -25.69
C PHE A 530 -6.09 -3.80 -26.85
N GLY A 531 -5.89 -3.08 -27.94
CA GLY A 531 -5.05 -3.48 -29.07
C GLY A 531 -3.56 -3.54 -28.73
N ALA A 532 -2.74 -3.79 -29.74
CA ALA A 532 -1.30 -3.91 -29.61
C ALA A 532 -0.57 -2.54 -29.61
N ASN A 533 0.61 -2.47 -28.99
CA ASN A 533 1.50 -1.30 -29.03
C ASN A 533 0.89 0.03 -28.55
N ILE A 534 0.01 -0.03 -27.56
CA ILE A 534 -0.61 1.16 -26.95
C ILE A 534 0.38 1.85 -26.01
N THR A 535 0.33 3.18 -25.92
CA THR A 535 1.11 3.97 -24.95
C THR A 535 0.19 4.82 -24.08
N LEU A 536 0.35 4.76 -22.77
CA LEU A 536 -0.43 5.52 -21.79
C LEU A 536 0.49 6.48 -21.01
N LYS A 537 0.08 7.75 -20.89
CA LYS A 537 0.85 8.82 -20.25
C LYS A 537 -0.02 9.72 -19.36
N GLY A 538 0.55 10.20 -18.26
CA GLY A 538 -0.11 11.07 -17.29
C GLY A 538 -1.29 10.37 -16.60
N GLN A 539 -2.41 11.07 -16.47
CA GLN A 539 -3.63 10.52 -15.86
C GLN A 539 -4.60 10.04 -16.95
N VAL A 540 -4.93 8.75 -16.94
CA VAL A 540 -5.78 8.11 -17.94
C VAL A 540 -7.00 7.47 -17.29
N THR A 541 -8.19 7.85 -17.74
CA THR A 541 -9.45 7.21 -17.35
C THR A 541 -10.16 6.71 -18.59
N ILE A 542 -10.48 5.42 -18.61
CA ILE A 542 -11.17 4.74 -19.70
C ILE A 542 -12.40 4.04 -19.12
N ALA A 543 -13.58 4.39 -19.62
CA ALA A 543 -14.81 3.77 -19.16
C ALA A 543 -15.75 3.45 -20.32
N ALA A 544 -16.16 2.18 -20.38
CA ALA A 544 -17.23 1.72 -21.25
C ALA A 544 -18.59 1.90 -20.56
N LYS A 545 -19.60 2.34 -21.32
CA LYS A 545 -20.98 2.40 -20.78
C LYS A 545 -21.51 0.98 -20.59
N PRO A 546 -22.44 0.75 -19.64
CA PRO A 546 -23.06 -0.55 -19.46
C PRO A 546 -23.63 -1.10 -20.77
N GLY A 547 -23.29 -2.34 -21.11
CA GLY A 547 -23.74 -3.03 -22.32
C GLY A 547 -23.02 -2.62 -23.62
N LEU A 548 -22.05 -1.71 -23.58
CA LEU A 548 -21.21 -1.37 -24.73
C LEU A 548 -19.79 -1.91 -24.55
N LYS A 549 -19.27 -2.53 -25.61
CA LYS A 549 -17.87 -2.91 -25.73
C LYS A 549 -17.04 -1.74 -26.25
N LEU A 550 -15.94 -1.41 -25.59
CA LEU A 550 -14.98 -0.40 -26.03
C LEU A 550 -13.65 -1.05 -26.42
N GLU A 551 -13.28 -0.94 -27.70
CA GLU A 551 -12.00 -1.44 -28.21
C GLU A 551 -11.06 -0.26 -28.50
N ILE A 552 -9.87 -0.30 -27.92
CA ILE A 552 -8.80 0.67 -28.18
C ILE A 552 -7.92 0.12 -29.30
N PRO A 553 -7.80 0.82 -30.44
CA PRO A 553 -7.06 0.29 -31.58
C PRO A 553 -5.55 0.26 -31.35
N ASP A 554 -4.88 -0.52 -32.18
CA ASP A 554 -3.43 -0.71 -32.14
C ASP A 554 -2.67 0.63 -32.31
N GLY A 555 -1.54 0.79 -31.60
CA GLY A 555 -0.63 1.92 -31.76
C GLY A 555 -1.11 3.26 -31.17
N VAL A 556 -2.23 3.28 -30.45
CA VAL A 556 -2.79 4.51 -29.89
C VAL A 556 -1.96 5.03 -28.72
N VAL A 557 -1.73 6.35 -28.70
CA VAL A 557 -1.16 7.07 -27.57
C VAL A 557 -2.28 7.83 -26.84
N ILE A 558 -2.43 7.58 -25.54
CA ILE A 558 -3.39 8.28 -24.67
C ILE A 558 -2.59 9.04 -23.61
N ASP A 559 -2.72 10.36 -23.61
CA ASP A 559 -1.97 11.28 -22.74
C ASP A 559 -2.95 12.22 -22.05
N ASN A 560 -2.99 12.19 -20.70
CA ASN A 560 -3.79 13.08 -19.85
C ASN A 560 -5.25 13.24 -20.28
N LYS A 561 -5.92 12.12 -20.60
CA LYS A 561 -7.30 12.12 -21.13
C LYS A 561 -8.23 11.31 -20.24
N VAL A 562 -9.37 11.92 -19.94
CA VAL A 562 -10.57 11.24 -19.46
C VAL A 562 -11.42 10.91 -20.69
N ARG A 563 -11.43 9.64 -21.14
CA ARG A 563 -12.33 9.19 -22.21
C ARG A 563 -13.54 8.49 -21.61
N PHE A 564 -14.68 9.20 -21.62
CA PHE A 564 -15.99 8.58 -21.67
C PHE A 564 -16.56 8.90 -23.05
N LEU A 565 -16.98 7.88 -23.80
CA LEU A 565 -18.11 7.91 -24.75
C LEU A 565 -18.06 6.66 -25.63
N GLY A 566 -19.16 5.90 -25.62
CA GLY A 566 -19.47 4.90 -26.63
C GLY A 566 -19.78 5.58 -27.96
N GLU A 567 -18.73 6.04 -28.63
CA GLU A 567 -18.74 6.37 -30.06
C GLU A 567 -17.50 5.74 -30.70
N VAL A 568 -17.74 4.94 -31.72
CA VAL A 568 -16.73 4.20 -32.48
C VAL A 568 -15.77 5.19 -33.14
N LEU A 569 -14.52 5.25 -32.67
CA LEU A 569 -13.45 5.97 -33.34
C LEU A 569 -13.02 5.19 -34.60
N LYS A 570 -13.68 5.44 -35.75
CA LYS A 570 -13.10 5.13 -37.05
C LYS A 570 -12.17 6.27 -37.46
N SER A 571 -10.88 6.19 -37.13
CA SER A 571 -9.87 7.05 -37.76
C SER A 571 -9.31 6.36 -39.00
N PHE A 572 -9.64 6.85 -40.20
CA PHE A 572 -8.91 6.51 -41.41
C PHE A 572 -7.69 7.43 -41.51
N LYS A 573 -6.47 6.86 -41.52
CA LYS A 573 -5.27 7.56 -42.00
C LYS A 573 -5.13 7.27 -43.49
N CYS A 574 -5.29 8.28 -44.33
CA CYS A 574 -4.84 8.23 -45.72
C CYS A 574 -3.60 9.10 -45.85
N SER A 575 -2.49 8.52 -46.33
CA SER A 575 -1.24 9.21 -46.60
C SER A 575 -1.23 9.64 -48.06
N VAL A 576 -1.26 10.95 -48.31
CA VAL A 576 -0.82 11.52 -49.59
C VAL A 576 0.21 12.61 -49.29
N GLY A 577 1.28 12.63 -50.08
CA GLY A 577 2.51 13.37 -49.85
C GLY A 577 2.31 14.86 -49.50
N SER A 578 3.16 15.32 -48.58
CA SER A 578 3.38 16.72 -48.19
C SER A 578 2.13 17.53 -47.82
N GLY A 579 1.55 17.25 -46.65
CA GLY A 579 0.60 18.13 -45.97
C GLY A 579 -0.29 17.37 -44.97
N ILE A 580 -0.23 17.71 -43.68
CA ILE A 580 -1.10 17.10 -42.66
C ILE A 580 -2.51 17.70 -42.81
N MET A 581 -3.47 16.89 -43.25
CA MET A 581 -4.89 17.23 -43.23
C MET A 581 -5.55 16.52 -42.04
N VAL A 582 -6.07 17.28 -41.08
CA VAL A 582 -6.85 16.74 -39.94
C VAL A 582 -8.33 16.91 -40.27
N ILE A 583 -9.03 15.81 -40.55
CA ILE A 583 -10.50 15.80 -40.66
C ILE A 583 -11.06 15.47 -39.28
N ILE A 584 -11.85 16.37 -38.69
CA ILE A 584 -12.68 16.10 -37.51
C ILE A 584 -14.14 16.04 -37.99
N GLY A 585 -14.67 14.84 -38.17
CA GLY A 585 -16.10 14.63 -38.40
C GLY A 585 -16.82 14.39 -37.08
N ILE A 586 -17.84 15.20 -36.78
CA ILE A 586 -18.77 14.97 -35.68
C ILE A 586 -20.12 14.61 -36.32
N THR A 587 -20.55 13.36 -36.22
CA THR A 587 -21.89 12.95 -36.65
C THR A 587 -22.87 13.08 -35.49
N ARG A 588 -23.75 14.08 -35.54
CA ARG A 588 -25.03 14.06 -34.82
C ARG A 588 -26.14 13.82 -35.83
N TYR A 589 -26.88 12.72 -35.66
CA TYR A 589 -28.13 12.38 -36.37
C TYR A 589 -28.18 12.74 -37.86
N SER A 590 -27.88 11.74 -38.71
CA SER A 590 -28.24 11.68 -40.14
C SER A 590 -28.29 13.03 -40.87
N CYS A 591 -27.12 13.67 -40.99
CA CYS A 591 -26.73 14.55 -42.10
C CYS A 591 -25.22 14.73 -42.02
N LEU A 592 -24.51 14.32 -43.07
CA LEU A 592 -23.05 14.44 -43.18
C LEU A 592 -22.72 15.85 -43.66
N ILE A 593 -22.44 16.80 -42.76
CA ILE A 593 -21.89 18.10 -43.14
C ILE A 593 -20.37 17.95 -43.22
N ILE A 594 -19.83 17.85 -44.43
CA ILE A 594 -18.39 17.90 -44.68
C ILE A 594 -17.99 19.36 -44.86
N THR A 595 -17.33 19.95 -43.86
CA THR A 595 -16.72 21.28 -44.00
C THR A 595 -15.27 21.12 -44.46
N PHE A 596 -14.97 21.50 -45.71
CA PHE A 596 -13.60 21.60 -46.21
C PHE A 596 -13.00 22.96 -45.84
N CYS A 597 -11.99 22.99 -44.97
CA CYS A 597 -11.12 24.15 -44.81
C CYS A 597 -9.85 23.96 -45.64
N LEU A 598 -9.87 24.39 -46.90
CA LEU A 598 -8.67 24.54 -47.72
C LEU A 598 -8.05 25.91 -47.43
N PHE A 599 -6.86 25.93 -46.82
CA PHE A 599 -6.03 27.12 -46.72
C PHE A 599 -5.38 27.38 -48.08
N TYR A 600 -6.01 28.23 -48.91
CA TYR A 600 -5.33 28.89 -50.02
C TYR A 600 -5.74 30.37 -50.07
N ARG A 601 -4.73 31.24 -50.19
CA ARG A 601 -4.89 32.70 -50.26
C ARG A 601 -5.85 33.11 -51.39
N ARG A 602 -6.75 34.05 -51.04
CA ARG A 602 -7.68 34.89 -51.86
C ARG A 602 -9.11 34.36 -52.08
N SER A 603 -10.04 35.17 -51.56
CA SER A 603 -11.46 35.36 -51.90
C SER A 603 -12.42 34.17 -51.78
N MET A 604 -13.44 34.36 -50.94
CA MET A 604 -14.48 33.38 -50.59
C MET A 604 -15.80 33.76 -51.28
N THR A 605 -16.41 32.83 -52.01
CA THR A 605 -17.83 32.86 -52.42
C THR A 605 -18.45 31.51 -52.05
N LEU A 606 -19.53 31.54 -51.28
CA LEU A 606 -20.29 30.36 -50.85
C LEU A 606 -21.25 29.93 -51.98
N GLN A 607 -21.26 28.65 -52.35
CA GLN A 607 -22.29 28.07 -53.20
C GLN A 607 -22.80 26.78 -52.54
N THR A 608 -24.10 26.72 -52.26
CA THR A 608 -24.81 25.54 -51.75
C THR A 608 -25.48 24.79 -52.90
N PHE A 609 -25.27 23.48 -53.00
CA PHE A 609 -26.02 22.59 -53.90
C PHE A 609 -27.13 21.88 -53.10
N GLU A 610 -28.35 21.89 -53.65
CA GLU A 610 -29.52 21.12 -53.17
C GLU A 610 -29.56 19.74 -53.85
N GLU A 611 -29.88 18.69 -53.10
CA GLU A 611 -30.36 17.41 -53.66
C GLU A 611 -31.57 16.89 -52.84
N ASP A 612 -32.71 16.90 -53.54
CA ASP A 612 -33.84 15.97 -53.65
C ASP A 612 -34.53 15.27 -52.46
N GLU A 613 -35.86 15.37 -52.55
CA GLU A 613 -36.93 14.78 -51.74
C GLU A 613 -36.94 13.23 -51.76
N TRP A 614 -37.49 12.60 -50.70
CA TRP A 614 -38.67 11.69 -50.76
C TRP A 614 -39.02 11.11 -49.35
N LEU A 615 -40.31 11.17 -49.02
CA LEU A 615 -41.13 10.38 -48.06
C LEU A 615 -41.21 10.69 -46.51
N TRP A 616 -42.37 11.29 -46.17
CA TRP A 616 -43.25 11.21 -44.97
C TRP A 616 -42.97 11.96 -43.63
N LYS A 617 -43.86 12.95 -43.39
CA LYS A 617 -44.24 13.74 -42.17
C LYS A 617 -44.91 12.85 -41.06
N PRO A 618 -45.31 13.32 -39.84
CA PRO A 618 -45.46 14.70 -39.31
C PRO A 618 -45.06 14.94 -37.81
N LEU A 619 -45.31 16.18 -37.35
CA LEU A 619 -45.33 16.74 -35.98
C LEU A 619 -44.04 17.35 -35.40
N ARG A 620 -43.80 18.62 -35.72
CA ARG A 620 -43.45 19.62 -34.71
C ARG A 620 -44.10 20.96 -35.03
N PHE A 621 -45.30 21.13 -34.51
CA PHE A 621 -45.82 22.44 -34.12
C PHE A 621 -45.19 22.78 -32.77
N VAL A 622 -45.15 24.08 -32.45
CA VAL A 622 -44.86 24.69 -31.14
C VAL A 622 -43.45 25.31 -31.02
N LEU A 623 -43.47 26.63 -31.25
CA LEU A 623 -42.69 27.70 -30.63
C LEU A 623 -41.38 28.15 -31.29
N SER A 624 -41.56 28.96 -32.32
CA SER A 624 -40.93 30.28 -32.36
C SER A 624 -41.27 31.07 -31.09
N LYS A 625 -40.27 31.57 -30.36
CA LYS A 625 -40.36 32.89 -29.70
C LYS A 625 -38.99 33.36 -29.20
N TYR A 626 -38.64 34.57 -29.65
CA TYR A 626 -37.56 35.47 -29.21
C TYR A 626 -36.18 35.18 -29.82
N MET A 627 -35.84 35.87 -30.92
CA MET A 627 -35.21 37.21 -30.98
C MET A 627 -33.68 37.08 -30.89
N THR A 628 -32.84 37.74 -31.66
CA THR A 628 -32.91 38.57 -32.88
C THR A 628 -31.46 38.65 -33.35
N VAL A 629 -31.24 38.64 -34.66
CA VAL A 629 -29.93 38.91 -35.26
C VAL A 629 -29.70 40.42 -35.20
N GLU A 630 -28.66 40.86 -34.50
CA GLU A 630 -28.03 42.16 -34.75
C GLU A 630 -26.56 41.93 -35.09
N ALA A 631 -26.22 42.26 -36.32
CA ALA A 631 -24.86 42.40 -36.80
C ALA A 631 -24.31 43.75 -36.30
N PHE A 632 -23.10 43.76 -35.76
CA PHE A 632 -22.29 44.98 -35.70
C PHE A 632 -20.84 44.67 -36.04
N GLU A 633 -20.30 45.63 -36.79
CA GLU A 633 -19.05 45.61 -37.55
C GLU A 633 -17.80 45.55 -36.67
N PHE A 634 -16.74 44.98 -37.26
CA PHE A 634 -15.37 45.14 -36.83
C PHE A 634 -14.95 46.61 -36.90
N SER A 635 -14.31 47.12 -35.85
CA SER A 635 -13.32 48.19 -35.97
C SER A 635 -12.00 47.74 -35.34
N GLU A 636 -10.94 47.86 -36.13
CA GLU A 636 -9.54 47.69 -35.78
C GLU A 636 -9.16 48.50 -34.52
N TYR A 637 -8.47 47.87 -33.56
CA TYR A 637 -7.16 48.24 -33.02
C TYR A 637 -6.70 47.23 -31.95
#